data_AF-A0A353S8G0-F1
#
_entry.id   AF-A0A353S8G0-F1
#
_cell.length_a   1.000
_cell.length_b   1.000
_cell.length_c   1.000
_cell.angle_alpha   90.00
_cell.angle_beta   90.00
_cell.angle_gamma   90.00
#
_symmetry.space_group_name_H-M   'P 1'
#
loop_
_entity.id
_entity.type
_entity.pdbx_description
1 polymer ?
#
loop_
_entity_poly.entity_id
_entity_poly.type
_entity_poly.pdbx_seq_one_letter_code
_entity_poly.pdbx_strand_id
1 'polypeptide(L)'
;MHLAVNVKLPFLWGRSVFRKDSWAHINLIVGPNGSGKTLLAESIAERFAGQGWSVKFLRAEGDRREAESEAFEILQTNAEVRDKIQTVLSGMFGKSIVFKKTEEGNYVPMVINRAWNVEYDLRAVECHGFKEIITLLVALYANTGNSCLIFDEPELHLHPQFQQFFAEELRRVSRRHPKRMYILITHSPFFIDLRFPEELTGVIVCHTNRAPTHIDSLDEKDAQLIRRFLPRFNSYHKQFFFSDNQIFVEGYTDQQLFTNLLPYIAAERGAAGTGIIDVGGKDELGVFCKVCALLGTNSRIITDLDSLFSGKLRDVFCADRRAGRWISRQSEKHAQLLGVLFTEKELQRPVTLGRLIMRLERSLGEIGRELCKEGAPIPESLAPLAGKLASLQQKHGNAENIDTFKTVVLQGVMQCGDDLHQFLPAGLAAKIPSIKNLFSLILAGAAAAGVFILPKGCIEHYYTQTAVLYMPVAAKDKLFHLELEHLLSSPPEVIRTSYAELIAILENACGRHSTSYPV
;
A
#
# COMPACT_ATOMS: atom_id res chain seq x y z
N MET A 1 22.36 15.61 -2.57
CA MET A 1 23.48 15.88 -3.51
C MET A 1 22.88 16.27 -4.86
N HIS A 2 23.44 17.25 -5.56
CA HIS A 2 22.90 17.70 -6.84
C HIS A 2 23.73 17.15 -8.00
N LEU A 3 23.13 16.27 -8.80
CA LEU A 3 23.74 15.65 -9.96
C LEU A 3 22.63 15.30 -10.97
N ALA A 4 22.58 16.04 -12.08
CA ALA A 4 21.53 15.86 -13.07
C ALA A 4 21.74 14.55 -13.85
N VAL A 5 20.72 13.70 -13.86
CA VAL A 5 20.66 12.45 -14.61
C VAL A 5 19.43 12.42 -15.49
N ASN A 6 19.65 12.08 -16.76
CA ASN A 6 18.61 11.81 -17.74
C ASN A 6 18.86 10.42 -18.34
N VAL A 7 17.91 9.50 -18.16
CA VAL A 7 17.96 8.13 -18.69
C VAL A 7 16.79 7.91 -19.63
N LYS A 8 17.05 7.29 -20.78
CA LYS A 8 16.03 6.94 -21.78
C LYS A 8 16.20 5.49 -22.19
N LEU A 9 15.21 4.66 -21.89
CA LEU A 9 15.13 3.25 -22.31
C LEU A 9 13.89 3.05 -23.20
N PRO A 10 13.97 3.30 -24.52
CA PRO A 10 12.79 3.32 -25.38
C PRO A 10 12.00 2.02 -25.46
N PHE A 11 12.68 0.88 -25.35
CA PHE A 11 12.05 -0.44 -25.37
C PHE A 11 11.24 -0.74 -24.10
N LEU A 12 11.49 -0.04 -22.99
CA LEU A 12 10.72 -0.15 -21.75
C LEU A 12 9.73 1.01 -21.56
N TRP A 13 10.10 2.24 -21.92
CA TRP A 13 9.35 3.44 -21.54
C TRP A 13 8.82 4.24 -22.73
N GLY A 14 9.01 3.74 -23.95
CA GLY A 14 8.63 4.41 -25.19
C GLY A 14 9.35 5.75 -25.37
N ARG A 15 8.60 6.85 -25.39
CA ARG A 15 9.15 8.21 -25.55
C ARG A 15 9.55 8.87 -24.23
N SER A 16 9.17 8.29 -23.10
CA SER A 16 9.37 8.85 -21.77
C SER A 16 10.84 8.82 -21.37
N VAL A 17 11.25 9.77 -20.53
CA VAL A 17 12.63 9.92 -20.03
C VAL A 17 12.57 10.03 -18.52
N PHE A 18 13.39 9.24 -17.82
CA PHE A 18 13.60 9.41 -16.39
C PHE A 18 14.56 10.57 -16.16
N ARG A 19 14.18 11.52 -15.29
CA ARG A 19 15.00 12.68 -14.92
C ARG A 19 15.04 12.79 -13.42
N LYS A 20 16.23 13.00 -12.84
CA LYS A 20 16.43 13.28 -11.41
C LYS A 20 17.70 14.07 -11.23
N ASP A 21 17.68 15.09 -10.39
CA ASP A 21 18.84 15.94 -10.11
C ASP A 21 19.22 15.99 -8.62
N SER A 22 18.28 15.74 -7.72
CA SER A 22 18.50 15.68 -6.28
C SER A 22 18.53 14.24 -5.78
N TRP A 23 19.62 13.86 -5.13
CA TRP A 23 19.86 12.50 -4.61
C TRP A 23 20.01 12.51 -3.09
N ALA A 24 19.37 11.53 -2.44
CA ALA A 24 19.57 11.25 -1.03
C ALA A 24 20.92 10.55 -0.81
N HIS A 25 21.35 10.40 0.44
CA HIS A 25 22.56 9.62 0.76
C HIS A 25 22.35 8.14 0.45
N ILE A 26 21.16 7.60 0.75
CA ILE A 26 20.74 6.25 0.40
C ILE A 26 19.55 6.38 -0.53
N ASN A 27 19.63 5.75 -1.69
CA ASN A 27 18.58 5.73 -2.70
C ASN A 27 18.16 4.28 -2.94
N LEU A 28 16.86 4.06 -3.07
CA LEU A 28 16.28 2.73 -3.29
C LEU A 28 15.64 2.71 -4.68
N ILE A 29 15.98 1.74 -5.49
CA ILE A 29 15.33 1.44 -6.77
C ILE A 29 14.48 0.19 -6.57
N VAL A 30 13.17 0.36 -6.60
CA VAL A 30 12.18 -0.69 -6.32
C VAL A 30 11.20 -0.79 -7.47
N GLY A 31 10.43 -1.87 -7.53
CA GLY A 31 9.42 -2.08 -8.58
C GLY A 31 9.28 -3.54 -9.00
N PRO A 32 8.29 -3.85 -9.85
CA PRO A 32 8.02 -5.21 -10.30
C PRO A 32 9.21 -5.88 -11.02
N ASN A 33 9.16 -7.21 -11.12
CA ASN A 33 10.11 -7.97 -11.93
C ASN A 33 9.99 -7.53 -13.40
N GLY A 34 11.12 -7.39 -14.09
CA GLY A 34 11.14 -6.95 -15.49
C GLY A 34 10.85 -5.47 -15.74
N SER A 35 10.72 -4.63 -14.70
CA SER A 35 10.52 -3.17 -14.85
C SER A 35 11.77 -2.38 -15.28
N GLY A 36 12.93 -3.05 -15.40
CA GLY A 36 14.19 -2.43 -15.84
C GLY A 36 15.00 -1.75 -14.74
N LYS A 37 14.86 -2.16 -13.47
CA LYS A 37 15.60 -1.59 -12.33
C LYS A 37 17.12 -1.64 -12.50
N THR A 38 17.68 -2.80 -12.84
CA THR A 38 19.11 -2.98 -13.07
C THR A 38 19.61 -2.11 -14.23
N LEU A 39 18.90 -2.11 -15.37
CA LEU A 39 19.22 -1.26 -16.53
C LEU A 39 19.19 0.24 -16.20
N LEU A 40 18.24 0.67 -15.38
CA LEU A 40 18.19 2.05 -14.87
C LEU A 40 19.43 2.34 -14.01
N ALA A 41 19.78 1.44 -13.09
CA ALA A 41 20.94 1.62 -12.23
C ALA A 41 22.26 1.64 -13.01
N GLU A 42 22.42 0.79 -14.03
CA GLU A 42 23.56 0.81 -14.94
C GLU A 42 23.67 2.14 -15.68
N SER A 43 22.55 2.63 -16.21
CA SER A 43 22.50 3.94 -16.86
C SER A 43 22.84 5.09 -15.90
N ILE A 44 22.41 5.00 -14.63
CA ILE A 44 22.78 5.97 -13.59
C ILE A 44 24.29 5.89 -13.31
N ALA A 45 24.86 4.69 -13.19
CA ALA A 45 26.28 4.46 -12.94
C ALA A 45 27.15 5.08 -14.04
N GLU A 46 26.81 4.85 -15.32
CA GLU A 46 27.51 5.43 -16.47
C GLU A 46 27.45 6.97 -16.46
N ARG A 47 26.29 7.54 -16.13
CA ARG A 47 26.10 9.00 -16.06
C ARG A 47 26.87 9.63 -14.91
N PHE A 48 26.97 8.94 -13.79
CA PHE A 48 27.77 9.38 -12.64
C PHE A 48 29.26 9.34 -12.99
N ALA A 49 29.74 8.23 -13.56
CA ALA A 49 31.12 8.09 -14.01
C ALA A 49 31.51 9.16 -15.05
N GLY A 50 30.64 9.42 -16.04
CA GLY A 50 30.83 10.47 -17.03
C GLY A 50 30.87 11.90 -16.45
N GLN A 51 30.37 12.09 -15.23
CA GLN A 51 30.42 13.35 -14.47
C GLN A 51 31.53 13.35 -13.40
N GLY A 52 32.48 12.42 -13.49
CA GLY A 52 33.67 12.38 -12.63
C GLY A 52 33.47 11.67 -11.28
N TRP A 53 32.34 10.99 -11.05
CA TRP A 53 32.15 10.18 -9.85
C TRP A 53 32.85 8.83 -9.99
N SER A 54 33.58 8.42 -8.95
CA SER A 54 34.03 7.04 -8.85
C SER A 54 32.86 6.16 -8.37
N VAL A 55 32.47 5.18 -9.19
CA VAL A 55 31.31 4.31 -8.96
C VAL A 55 31.80 2.86 -8.85
N LYS A 56 31.45 2.17 -7.76
CA LYS A 56 31.59 0.72 -7.63
C LYS A 56 30.21 0.08 -7.66
N PHE A 57 29.99 -0.81 -8.61
CA PHE A 57 28.73 -1.52 -8.82
C PHE A 57 28.91 -2.99 -8.46
N LEU A 58 28.16 -3.47 -7.47
CA LEU A 58 28.09 -4.89 -7.12
C LEU A 58 26.84 -5.49 -7.77
N ARG A 59 27.01 -6.19 -8.89
CA ARG A 59 25.91 -6.80 -9.66
C ARG A 59 25.42 -8.10 -9.03
N ALA A 60 24.13 -8.40 -9.21
CA ALA A 60 23.52 -9.64 -8.77
C ALA A 60 24.11 -10.88 -9.50
N GLU A 61 24.37 -10.75 -10.80
CA GLU A 61 24.91 -11.78 -11.69
C GLU A 61 26.25 -11.34 -12.32
N GLY A 62 27.13 -12.30 -12.61
CA GLY A 62 28.44 -12.06 -13.25
C GLY A 62 29.56 -11.69 -12.27
N ASP A 63 29.38 -10.61 -11.50
CA ASP A 63 30.47 -10.01 -10.71
C ASP A 63 30.61 -10.63 -9.30
N ARG A 64 29.67 -11.47 -8.89
CA ARG A 64 29.58 -11.93 -7.48
C ARG A 64 30.79 -12.75 -7.05
N ARG A 65 31.29 -13.64 -7.91
CA ARG A 65 32.50 -14.43 -7.62
C ARG A 65 33.75 -13.56 -7.53
N GLU A 66 33.83 -12.52 -8.36
CA GLU A 66 34.93 -11.56 -8.33
C GLU A 66 34.87 -10.73 -7.05
N ALA A 67 33.68 -10.24 -6.67
CA ALA A 67 33.46 -9.51 -5.42
C ALA A 67 33.76 -10.38 -4.18
N GLU A 68 33.37 -11.65 -4.18
CA GLU A 68 33.72 -12.61 -3.12
C GLU A 68 35.24 -12.81 -3.02
N SER A 69 35.93 -12.91 -4.16
CA SER A 69 37.37 -13.09 -4.21
C SER A 69 38.12 -11.84 -3.73
N GLU A 70 37.71 -10.66 -4.20
CA GLU A 70 38.23 -9.36 -3.75
C GLU A 70 38.00 -9.19 -2.24
N ALA A 71 36.80 -9.54 -1.75
CA ALA A 71 36.46 -9.46 -0.34
C ALA A 71 37.36 -10.38 0.51
N PHE A 72 37.61 -11.60 0.02
CA PHE A 72 38.52 -12.53 0.67
C PHE A 72 39.95 -11.97 0.74
N GLU A 73 40.48 -11.43 -0.35
CA GLU A 73 41.82 -10.82 -0.39
C GLU A 73 41.95 -9.63 0.57
N ILE A 74 40.94 -8.76 0.61
CA ILE A 74 40.89 -7.62 1.54
C ILE A 74 40.89 -8.13 2.99
N LEU A 75 40.14 -9.19 3.30
CA LEU A 75 40.15 -9.78 4.64
C LEU A 75 41.53 -10.33 5.01
N GLN A 76 42.29 -10.85 4.06
CA GLN A 76 43.65 -11.33 4.31
C GLN A 76 44.65 -10.19 4.58
N THR A 77 44.48 -9.04 3.94
CA THR A 77 45.48 -7.96 3.93
C THR A 77 45.15 -6.78 4.85
N ASN A 78 43.87 -6.50 5.11
CA ASN A 78 43.42 -5.33 5.84
C ASN A 78 42.89 -5.69 7.25
N ALA A 79 43.74 -5.50 8.26
CA ALA A 79 43.39 -5.77 9.65
C ALA A 79 42.24 -4.89 10.17
N GLU A 80 42.17 -3.61 9.78
CA GLU A 80 41.13 -2.69 10.25
C GLU A 80 39.74 -3.11 9.76
N VAL A 81 39.62 -3.48 8.49
CA VAL A 81 38.36 -4.00 7.91
C VAL A 81 37.99 -5.33 8.57
N ARG A 82 38.96 -6.21 8.78
CA ARG A 82 38.76 -7.49 9.46
C ARG A 82 38.25 -7.32 10.89
N ASP A 83 38.83 -6.42 11.67
CA ASP A 83 38.42 -6.14 13.06
C ASP A 83 37.00 -5.55 13.12
N LYS A 84 36.66 -4.66 12.17
CA LYS A 84 35.31 -4.14 12.02
C LYS A 84 34.31 -5.26 11.72
N ILE A 85 34.60 -6.11 10.74
CA ILE A 85 33.73 -7.24 10.36
C ILE A 85 33.60 -8.22 11.52
N GLN A 86 34.69 -8.53 12.22
CA GLN A 86 34.68 -9.38 13.40
C GLN A 86 33.71 -8.87 14.47
N THR A 87 33.79 -7.58 14.78
CA THR A 87 32.92 -6.92 15.77
C THR A 87 31.46 -6.97 15.36
N VAL A 88 31.20 -6.64 14.10
CA VAL A 88 29.87 -6.55 13.49
C VAL A 88 29.21 -7.94 13.44
N LEU A 89 29.92 -8.96 12.97
CA LEU A 89 29.43 -10.34 12.94
C LEU A 89 29.21 -10.90 14.35
N SER A 90 30.13 -10.64 15.29
CA SER A 90 29.98 -11.11 16.67
C SER A 90 28.71 -10.54 17.32
N GLY A 91 28.45 -9.25 17.11
CA GLY A 91 27.22 -8.60 17.56
C GLY A 91 25.97 -9.17 16.89
N MET A 92 26.02 -9.40 15.57
CA MET A 92 24.91 -9.93 14.79
C MET A 92 24.50 -11.34 15.23
N PHE A 93 25.47 -12.23 15.47
CA PHE A 93 25.22 -13.62 15.84
C PHE A 93 25.08 -13.87 17.34
N GLY A 94 25.41 -12.87 18.18
CA GLY A 94 25.53 -13.07 19.63
C GLY A 94 26.59 -14.10 20.01
N LYS A 95 27.60 -14.29 19.14
CA LYS A 95 28.68 -15.28 19.29
C LYS A 95 30.02 -14.56 19.24
N SER A 96 31.04 -15.09 19.90
CA SER A 96 32.41 -14.57 19.73
C SER A 96 32.98 -15.10 18.43
N ILE A 97 32.92 -14.31 17.37
CA ILE A 97 33.53 -14.64 16.08
C ILE A 97 34.90 -13.97 16.04
N VAL A 98 35.93 -14.72 15.67
CA VAL A 98 37.31 -14.20 15.56
C VAL A 98 37.95 -14.72 14.29
N PHE A 99 38.62 -13.85 13.54
CA PHE A 99 39.42 -14.29 12.40
C PHE A 99 40.76 -14.85 12.89
N LYS A 100 40.96 -16.16 12.82
CA LYS A 100 42.22 -16.82 13.16
C LYS A 100 43.02 -17.13 11.91
N LYS A 101 44.34 -17.02 12.01
CA LYS A 101 45.27 -17.40 10.95
C LYS A 101 45.44 -18.92 10.97
N THR A 102 45.23 -19.59 9.84
CA THR A 102 45.44 -21.04 9.66
C THR A 102 46.92 -21.36 9.51
N GLU A 103 47.24 -22.66 9.52
CA GLU A 103 48.58 -23.17 9.20
C GLU A 103 49.03 -22.76 7.79
N GLU A 104 48.09 -22.64 6.85
CA GLU A 104 48.30 -22.14 5.49
C GLU A 104 48.49 -20.61 5.41
N GLY A 105 48.38 -19.91 6.54
CA GLY A 105 48.56 -18.47 6.63
C GLY A 105 47.33 -17.62 6.31
N ASN A 106 46.20 -18.25 6.01
CA ASN A 106 44.94 -17.57 5.69
C ASN A 106 44.12 -17.27 6.95
N TYR A 107 43.52 -16.09 7.03
CA TYR A 107 42.54 -15.73 8.04
C TYR A 107 41.18 -16.33 7.71
N VAL A 108 40.63 -17.07 8.67
CA VAL A 108 39.31 -17.71 8.56
C VAL A 108 38.45 -17.35 9.78
N PRO A 109 37.15 -17.08 9.59
CA PRO A 109 36.26 -16.73 10.68
C PRO A 109 35.94 -17.97 11.51
N MET A 110 36.38 -17.98 12.77
CA MET A 110 36.15 -19.03 13.74
C MET A 110 35.13 -18.57 14.78
N VAL A 111 34.14 -19.42 15.09
CA VAL A 111 33.28 -19.21 16.25
C VAL A 111 33.98 -19.78 17.47
N ILE A 112 34.08 -18.99 18.54
CA ILE A 112 34.64 -19.40 19.82
C ILE A 112 33.51 -19.42 20.85
N ASN A 113 33.08 -20.61 21.27
CA ASN A 113 32.19 -20.77 22.39
C ASN A 113 32.99 -21.14 23.65
N ARG A 114 33.29 -20.14 24.48
CA ARG A 114 34.03 -20.32 25.73
C ARG A 114 33.27 -21.12 26.79
N ALA A 115 31.93 -21.12 26.75
CA ALA A 115 31.12 -21.85 27.73
C ALA A 115 31.21 -23.37 27.54
N TRP A 116 31.38 -23.84 26.31
CA TRP A 116 31.48 -25.26 25.98
C TRP A 116 32.88 -25.68 25.48
N ASN A 117 33.83 -24.74 25.47
CA ASN A 117 35.17 -24.92 24.93
C ASN A 117 35.19 -25.50 23.50
N VAL A 118 34.24 -25.04 22.67
CA VAL A 118 34.10 -25.48 21.27
C VAL A 118 34.53 -24.34 20.35
N GLU A 119 35.40 -24.67 19.40
CA GLU A 119 35.74 -23.81 18.28
C GLU A 119 35.41 -24.52 16.97
N TYR A 120 34.77 -23.79 16.04
CA TYR A 120 34.47 -24.32 14.71
C TYR A 120 34.55 -23.24 13.63
N ASP A 121 34.88 -23.67 12.41
CA ASP A 121 34.87 -22.80 11.23
C ASP A 121 33.43 -22.41 10.90
N LEU A 122 33.16 -21.11 10.91
CA LEU A 122 31.82 -20.60 10.64
C LEU A 122 31.36 -20.94 9.20
N ARG A 123 32.30 -21.07 8.26
CA ARG A 123 32.02 -21.42 6.86
C ARG A 123 31.58 -22.87 6.70
N ALA A 124 31.93 -23.76 7.63
CA ALA A 124 31.53 -25.16 7.59
C ALA A 124 30.08 -25.38 8.03
N VAL A 125 29.48 -24.39 8.71
CA VAL A 125 28.12 -24.47 9.27
C VAL A 125 27.14 -23.57 8.50
N GLU A 126 27.58 -22.42 7.98
CA GLU A 126 26.74 -21.48 7.21
C GLU A 126 27.37 -21.15 5.84
N CYS A 127 26.97 -21.86 4.78
CA CYS A 127 27.72 -21.84 3.52
C CYS A 127 27.44 -20.65 2.58
N HIS A 128 26.20 -20.16 2.49
CA HIS A 128 25.81 -19.23 1.42
C HIS A 128 25.50 -17.81 1.92
N GLY A 129 24.53 -17.64 2.82
CA GLY A 129 24.18 -16.30 3.32
C GLY A 129 25.29 -15.62 4.14
N PHE A 130 26.15 -16.40 4.79
CA PHE A 130 27.28 -15.87 5.56
C PHE A 130 28.40 -15.29 4.68
N LYS A 131 28.73 -15.98 3.57
CA LYS A 131 29.70 -15.45 2.59
C LYS A 131 29.19 -14.17 1.95
N GLU A 132 27.89 -14.14 1.67
CA GLU A 132 27.25 -12.97 1.07
C GLU A 132 27.30 -11.75 1.99
N ILE A 133 26.90 -11.90 3.26
CA ILE A 133 26.93 -10.77 4.21
C ILE A 133 28.36 -10.26 4.43
N ILE A 134 29.36 -11.16 4.47
CA ILE A 134 30.77 -10.74 4.53
C ILE A 134 31.13 -9.91 3.30
N THR A 135 30.80 -10.38 2.11
CA THR A 135 31.14 -9.71 0.85
C THR A 135 30.56 -8.29 0.82
N LEU A 136 29.29 -8.15 1.20
CA LEU A 136 28.62 -6.85 1.29
C LEU A 136 29.25 -5.94 2.37
N LEU A 137 29.59 -6.47 3.54
CA LEU A 137 30.23 -5.70 4.61
C LEU A 137 31.65 -5.27 4.23
N VAL A 138 32.43 -6.12 3.56
CA VAL A 138 33.75 -5.75 3.04
C VAL A 138 33.61 -4.65 2.02
N ALA A 139 32.70 -4.79 1.04
CA ALA A 139 32.45 -3.77 0.04
C ALA A 139 32.04 -2.42 0.66
N LEU A 140 31.28 -2.45 1.76
CA LEU A 140 30.87 -1.27 2.50
C LEU A 140 32.02 -0.61 3.28
N TYR A 141 32.82 -1.39 4.03
CA TYR A 141 33.85 -0.87 4.94
C TYR A 141 35.20 -0.60 4.27
N ALA A 142 35.59 -1.42 3.29
CA ALA A 142 36.84 -1.27 2.56
C ALA A 142 36.78 -0.17 1.50
N ASN A 143 35.60 0.41 1.24
CA ASN A 143 35.47 1.51 0.31
C ASN A 143 36.21 2.75 0.85
N THR A 144 37.34 3.09 0.24
CA THR A 144 38.16 4.26 0.59
C THR A 144 38.08 5.39 -0.44
N GLY A 145 37.84 5.07 -1.72
CA GLY A 145 37.88 6.05 -2.82
C GLY A 145 36.58 6.24 -3.61
N ASN A 146 35.60 5.34 -3.52
CA ASN A 146 34.41 5.44 -4.36
C ASN A 146 33.39 6.41 -3.74
N SER A 147 32.96 7.36 -4.57
CA SER A 147 31.93 8.34 -4.23
C SER A 147 30.52 7.76 -4.33
N CYS A 148 30.31 6.69 -5.11
CA CYS A 148 29.04 5.99 -5.22
C CYS A 148 29.23 4.47 -5.10
N LEU A 149 28.41 3.82 -4.27
CA LEU A 149 28.28 2.36 -4.20
C LEU A 149 26.88 1.95 -4.64
N ILE A 150 26.81 1.00 -5.57
CA ILE A 150 25.55 0.43 -6.05
C ILE A 150 25.52 -1.05 -5.69
N PHE A 151 24.43 -1.48 -5.05
CA PHE A 151 24.18 -2.88 -4.68
C PHE A 151 22.94 -3.37 -5.43
N ASP A 152 23.10 -4.38 -6.28
CA ASP A 152 22.01 -4.97 -7.05
C ASP A 152 21.57 -6.30 -6.44
N GLU A 153 20.30 -6.35 -6.02
CA GLU A 153 19.67 -7.46 -5.30
C GLU A 153 20.53 -8.04 -4.16
N PRO A 154 20.99 -7.19 -3.20
CA PRO A 154 21.82 -7.66 -2.07
C PRO A 154 21.11 -8.71 -1.22
N GLU A 155 19.78 -8.84 -1.33
CA GLU A 155 19.00 -9.88 -0.65
C GLU A 155 19.21 -11.31 -1.15
N LEU A 156 19.75 -11.49 -2.36
CA LEU A 156 19.95 -12.82 -2.92
C LEU A 156 20.85 -13.65 -1.99
N HIS A 157 20.38 -14.82 -1.56
CA HIS A 157 21.03 -15.71 -0.59
C HIS A 157 21.15 -15.18 0.85
N LEU A 158 20.65 -13.98 1.17
CA LEU A 158 20.63 -13.46 2.54
C LEU A 158 19.33 -13.78 3.28
N HIS A 159 19.47 -14.28 4.51
CA HIS A 159 18.35 -14.39 5.44
C HIS A 159 17.76 -13.00 5.77
N PRO A 160 16.43 -12.85 5.95
CA PRO A 160 15.79 -11.57 6.28
C PRO A 160 16.41 -10.79 7.45
N GLN A 161 16.92 -11.49 8.47
CA GLN A 161 17.62 -10.86 9.60
C GLN A 161 18.92 -10.18 9.18
N PHE A 162 19.69 -10.82 8.27
CA PHE A 162 20.90 -10.22 7.69
C PHE A 162 20.53 -9.08 6.72
N GLN A 163 19.37 -9.22 6.09
CA GLN A 163 18.54 -8.20 5.44
C GLN A 163 18.64 -6.83 6.14
N GLN A 164 17.95 -6.81 7.26
CA GLN A 164 17.77 -5.64 8.12
C GLN A 164 19.10 -5.17 8.71
N PHE A 165 19.94 -6.11 9.14
CA PHE A 165 21.24 -5.79 9.71
C PHE A 165 22.14 -5.02 8.73
N PHE A 166 22.24 -5.48 7.47
CA PHE A 166 23.02 -4.77 6.46
C PHE A 166 22.44 -3.38 6.17
N ALA A 167 21.11 -3.25 6.12
CA ALA A 167 20.45 -1.95 5.97
C ALA A 167 20.81 -0.97 7.12
N GLU A 168 20.89 -1.47 8.36
CA GLU A 168 21.32 -0.66 9.50
C GLU A 168 22.79 -0.25 9.41
N GLU A 169 23.68 -1.18 9.07
CA GLU A 169 25.11 -0.87 8.90
C GLU A 169 25.34 0.13 7.77
N LEU A 170 24.66 -0.05 6.64
CA LEU A 170 24.66 0.91 5.54
C LEU A 170 24.26 2.31 6.02
N ARG A 171 23.19 2.41 6.81
CA ARG A 171 22.78 3.70 7.40
C ARG A 171 23.85 4.27 8.32
N ARG A 172 24.45 3.47 9.21
CA ARG A 172 25.52 3.91 10.12
C ARG A 172 26.72 4.45 9.34
N VAL A 173 27.15 3.74 8.30
CA VAL A 173 28.27 4.12 7.44
C VAL A 173 27.94 5.37 6.63
N SER A 174 26.73 5.48 6.06
CA SER A 174 26.31 6.64 5.27
C SER A 174 26.40 7.95 6.06
N ARG A 175 26.05 7.93 7.36
CA ARG A 175 26.16 9.09 8.26
C ARG A 175 27.60 9.50 8.53
N ARG A 176 28.53 8.55 8.59
CA ARG A 176 29.97 8.82 8.77
C ARG A 176 30.63 9.33 7.49
N HIS A 177 30.05 9.04 6.34
CA HIS A 177 30.58 9.43 5.03
C HIS A 177 29.55 10.21 4.21
N PRO A 178 29.21 11.46 4.61
CA PRO A 178 28.15 12.25 3.97
C PRO A 178 28.47 12.63 2.51
N LYS A 179 29.72 12.47 2.05
CA LYS A 179 30.10 12.68 0.65
C LYS A 179 29.87 11.46 -0.25
N ARG A 180 29.47 10.32 0.32
CA ARG A 180 29.20 9.08 -0.42
C ARG A 180 27.70 8.91 -0.68
N MET A 181 27.39 8.36 -1.85
CA MET A 181 26.04 7.97 -2.24
C MET A 181 25.94 6.46 -2.30
N TYR A 182 24.81 5.93 -1.84
CA TYR A 182 24.50 4.51 -1.86
C TYR A 182 23.21 4.32 -2.67
N ILE A 183 23.20 3.36 -3.58
CA ILE A 183 22.02 2.97 -4.37
C ILE A 183 21.80 1.48 -4.15
N LEU A 184 20.59 1.10 -3.75
CA LEU A 184 20.19 -0.30 -3.62
C LEU A 184 19.09 -0.58 -4.63
N ILE A 185 19.30 -1.57 -5.48
CA ILE A 185 18.22 -2.18 -6.25
C ILE A 185 17.74 -3.38 -5.45
N THR A 186 16.46 -3.39 -5.09
CA THR A 186 15.95 -4.45 -4.21
C THR A 186 14.48 -4.78 -4.49
N HIS A 187 14.17 -6.05 -4.27
CA HIS A 187 12.86 -6.67 -4.18
C HIS A 187 12.47 -7.01 -2.75
N SER A 188 13.35 -6.76 -1.77
CA SER A 188 13.11 -7.11 -0.39
C SER A 188 12.46 -5.97 0.41
N PRO A 189 11.31 -6.20 1.07
CA PRO A 189 10.73 -5.22 1.98
C PRO A 189 11.63 -4.93 3.19
N PHE A 190 12.62 -5.78 3.49
CA PHE A 190 13.53 -5.61 4.62
C PHE A 190 14.61 -4.54 4.38
N PHE A 191 14.89 -4.20 3.11
CA PHE A 191 15.79 -3.09 2.75
C PHE A 191 15.09 -1.73 2.69
N ILE A 192 13.75 -1.71 2.64
CA ILE A 192 12.96 -0.49 2.69
C ILE A 192 12.75 -0.09 4.16
N ASP A 193 13.77 0.50 4.79
CA ASP A 193 13.71 0.99 6.16
C ASP A 193 13.56 2.52 6.19
N LEU A 194 12.35 3.01 5.92
CA LEU A 194 12.01 4.44 5.92
C LEU A 194 11.60 4.88 7.35
N ARG A 195 12.44 5.69 8.00
CA ARG A 195 12.25 6.24 9.35
C ARG A 195 11.85 7.70 9.36
N PHE A 196 12.23 8.45 8.33
CA PHE A 196 11.92 9.87 8.19
C PHE A 196 11.27 10.19 6.84
N PRO A 197 10.33 11.16 6.75
CA PRO A 197 9.67 11.49 5.50
C PRO A 197 10.64 11.85 4.37
N GLU A 198 11.73 12.53 4.68
CA GLU A 198 12.72 12.99 3.69
C GLU A 198 13.40 11.80 2.98
N GLU A 199 13.46 10.62 3.60
CA GLU A 199 14.03 9.42 3.01
C GLU A 199 13.20 8.91 1.82
N LEU A 200 11.91 9.26 1.72
CA LEU A 200 11.09 8.92 0.55
C LEU A 200 11.56 9.59 -0.75
N THR A 201 12.25 10.73 -0.66
CA THR A 201 12.84 11.40 -1.85
C THR A 201 13.98 10.60 -2.49
N GLY A 202 14.55 9.65 -1.72
CA GLY A 202 15.53 8.67 -2.19
C GLY A 202 14.90 7.44 -2.85
N VAL A 203 13.57 7.30 -2.83
CA VAL A 203 12.89 6.13 -3.41
C VAL A 203 12.53 6.41 -4.88
N ILE A 204 12.96 5.51 -5.75
CA ILE A 204 12.67 5.49 -7.18
C ILE A 204 11.85 4.23 -7.47
N VAL A 205 10.63 4.41 -7.96
CA VAL A 205 9.70 3.31 -8.24
C VAL A 205 9.68 3.07 -9.74
N CYS A 206 10.19 1.92 -10.16
CA CYS A 206 10.09 1.41 -11.51
C CYS A 206 8.73 0.75 -11.72
N HIS A 207 8.14 0.99 -12.89
CA HIS A 207 6.83 0.46 -13.27
C HIS A 207 6.93 -0.43 -14.50
N THR A 208 5.92 -1.27 -14.72
CA THR A 208 5.84 -2.05 -15.95
C THR A 208 5.52 -1.14 -17.14
N ASN A 209 6.35 -1.16 -18.18
CA ASN A 209 6.16 -0.41 -19.44
C ASN A 209 5.99 1.12 -19.31
N ARG A 210 6.53 1.73 -18.23
CA ARG A 210 6.47 3.18 -17.98
C ARG A 210 7.76 3.65 -17.33
N ALA A 211 8.14 4.91 -17.59
CA ALA A 211 9.29 5.51 -16.92
C ALA A 211 9.11 5.51 -15.39
N PRO A 212 10.20 5.29 -14.62
CA PRO A 212 10.18 5.35 -13.17
C PRO A 212 9.71 6.70 -12.63
N THR A 213 9.12 6.67 -11.45
CA THR A 213 8.67 7.84 -10.69
C THR A 213 9.50 7.99 -9.42
N HIS A 214 9.50 9.20 -8.89
CA HIS A 214 10.16 9.53 -7.62
C HIS A 214 9.58 10.83 -7.09
N ILE A 215 9.90 11.16 -5.85
CA ILE A 215 9.48 12.41 -5.21
C ILE A 215 10.65 13.41 -5.26
N ASP A 216 10.45 14.53 -5.96
CA ASP A 216 11.44 15.62 -6.04
C ASP A 216 11.56 16.37 -4.71
N SER A 217 10.42 16.70 -4.12
CA SER A 217 10.32 17.40 -2.84
C SER A 217 9.03 17.02 -2.13
N LEU A 218 9.06 17.09 -0.79
CA LEU A 218 7.89 16.91 0.07
C LEU A 218 7.55 18.24 0.71
N ASP A 219 6.30 18.66 0.61
CA ASP A 219 5.81 19.79 1.38
C ASP A 219 5.60 19.40 2.85
N GLU A 220 5.47 20.40 3.73
CA GLU A 220 5.35 20.17 5.18
C GLU A 220 4.07 19.41 5.56
N LYS A 221 2.98 19.57 4.79
CA LYS A 221 1.72 18.87 5.07
C LYS A 221 1.84 17.39 4.76
N ASP A 222 2.41 17.06 3.62
CA ASP A 222 2.66 15.70 3.17
C ASP A 222 3.72 15.03 4.07
N ALA A 223 4.78 15.75 4.45
CA ALA A 223 5.79 15.26 5.39
C ALA A 223 5.20 14.92 6.77
N GLN A 224 4.32 15.78 7.33
CA GLN A 224 3.64 15.50 8.60
C GLN A 224 2.73 14.28 8.53
N LEU A 225 2.01 14.12 7.43
CA LEU A 225 1.13 12.98 7.19
C LEU A 225 1.95 11.68 7.12
N ILE A 226 3.04 11.68 6.35
CA ILE A 226 3.97 10.55 6.24
C ILE A 226 4.63 10.24 7.59
N ARG A 227 5.04 11.25 8.36
CA ARG A 227 5.69 11.06 9.67
C ARG A 227 4.81 10.29 10.65
N ARG A 228 3.50 10.54 10.63
CA ARG A 228 2.53 9.81 11.47
C ARG A 228 2.34 8.36 11.00
N PHE A 229 2.58 8.09 9.72
CA PHE A 229 2.35 6.82 9.06
C PHE A 229 3.55 5.87 9.13
N LEU A 230 4.78 6.36 8.93
CA LEU A 230 6.00 5.53 8.88
C LEU A 230 6.16 4.56 10.08
N PRO A 231 5.83 4.91 11.34
CA PRO A 231 5.93 3.98 12.46
C PRO A 231 5.04 2.72 12.32
N ARG A 232 3.95 2.80 11.54
CA ARG A 232 3.00 1.71 11.30
C ARG A 232 3.31 0.95 10.01
N PHE A 233 4.38 1.33 9.32
CA PHE A 233 4.71 0.82 8.00
C PHE A 233 5.53 -0.49 8.09
N ASN A 234 4.82 -1.60 8.25
CA ASN A 234 5.41 -2.94 8.42
C ASN A 234 5.91 -3.55 7.08
N SER A 235 6.51 -4.74 7.15
CA SER A 235 7.02 -5.46 5.97
C SER A 235 5.94 -5.88 4.97
N TYR A 236 4.72 -6.12 5.43
CA TYR A 236 3.59 -6.48 4.57
C TYR A 236 3.11 -5.28 3.75
N HIS A 237 2.98 -4.12 4.39
CA HIS A 237 2.65 -2.86 3.70
C HIS A 237 3.68 -2.53 2.61
N LYS A 238 4.96 -2.81 2.84
CA LYS A 238 6.05 -2.55 1.87
C LYS A 238 5.92 -3.34 0.56
N GLN A 239 5.05 -4.35 0.48
CA GLN A 239 4.82 -5.09 -0.75
C GLN A 239 4.29 -4.23 -1.90
N PHE A 240 3.68 -3.06 -1.61
CA PHE A 240 3.24 -2.15 -2.67
C PHE A 240 4.37 -1.53 -3.48
N PHE A 241 5.60 -1.50 -2.95
CA PHE A 241 6.76 -1.05 -3.73
C PHE A 241 7.16 -2.01 -4.86
N PHE A 242 6.68 -3.25 -4.83
CA PHE A 242 7.10 -4.30 -5.75
C PHE A 242 5.99 -4.76 -6.71
N SER A 243 4.78 -4.20 -6.61
CA SER A 243 3.67 -4.52 -7.52
C SER A 243 2.82 -3.29 -7.78
N ASP A 244 2.56 -3.01 -9.06
CA ASP A 244 1.58 -2.00 -9.49
C ASP A 244 0.13 -2.45 -9.22
N ASN A 245 -0.05 -3.70 -8.81
CA ASN A 245 -1.32 -4.38 -8.64
C ASN A 245 -1.64 -4.65 -7.14
N GLN A 246 -1.42 -3.73 -6.21
CA GLN A 246 -1.94 -3.92 -4.83
C GLN A 246 -3.38 -3.44 -4.67
N ILE A 247 -4.12 -4.09 -3.76
CA ILE A 247 -5.42 -3.65 -3.26
C ILE A 247 -5.28 -3.38 -1.76
N PHE A 248 -5.69 -2.21 -1.29
CA PHE A 248 -5.72 -1.87 0.13
C PHE A 248 -7.12 -2.06 0.70
N VAL A 249 -7.20 -2.61 1.90
CA VAL A 249 -8.43 -2.83 2.63
C VAL A 249 -8.32 -2.26 4.03
N GLU A 250 -9.45 -2.02 4.68
CA GLU A 250 -9.48 -1.30 5.95
C GLU A 250 -8.83 -2.09 7.09
N GLY A 251 -9.24 -3.35 7.28
CA GLY A 251 -8.78 -4.20 8.38
C GLY A 251 -8.40 -5.63 7.97
N TYR A 252 -7.91 -6.36 8.96
CA TYR A 252 -7.42 -7.73 8.81
C TYR A 252 -8.49 -8.71 8.34
N THR A 253 -9.73 -8.62 8.86
CA THR A 253 -10.84 -9.50 8.46
C THR A 253 -11.17 -9.35 6.98
N ASP A 254 -11.14 -8.12 6.47
CA ASP A 254 -11.36 -7.81 5.05
C ASP A 254 -10.26 -8.44 4.20
N GLN A 255 -9.00 -8.27 4.63
CA GLN A 255 -7.83 -8.82 3.95
C GLN A 255 -7.93 -10.34 3.84
N GLN A 256 -8.23 -11.02 4.94
CA GLN A 256 -8.38 -12.47 4.94
C GLN A 256 -9.51 -12.92 4.03
N LEU A 257 -10.69 -12.29 4.11
CA LEU A 257 -11.82 -12.68 3.29
C LEU A 257 -11.52 -12.49 1.80
N PHE A 258 -11.05 -11.32 1.39
CA PHE A 258 -10.72 -11.05 -0.01
C PHE A 258 -9.54 -11.92 -0.51
N THR A 259 -8.56 -12.23 0.34
CA THR A 259 -7.44 -13.13 -0.03
C THR A 259 -7.97 -14.52 -0.36
N ASN A 260 -8.91 -15.04 0.44
CA ASN A 260 -9.51 -16.33 0.18
C ASN A 260 -10.54 -16.29 -0.98
N LEU A 261 -11.10 -15.12 -1.32
CA LEU A 261 -11.98 -14.96 -2.47
C LEU A 261 -11.22 -14.77 -3.80
N LEU A 262 -9.95 -14.35 -3.74
CA LEU A 262 -9.12 -14.07 -4.92
C LEU A 262 -9.02 -15.22 -5.93
N PRO A 263 -8.95 -16.51 -5.54
CA PRO A 263 -8.94 -17.63 -6.50
C PRO A 263 -10.23 -17.80 -7.31
N TYR A 264 -11.35 -17.20 -6.87
CA TYR A 264 -12.67 -17.40 -7.49
C TYR A 264 -13.04 -16.34 -8.52
N ILE A 265 -12.22 -15.30 -8.68
CA ILE A 265 -12.45 -14.26 -9.69
C ILE A 265 -12.22 -14.82 -11.11
N ALA A 266 -13.06 -14.45 -12.06
CA ALA A 266 -12.95 -14.83 -13.47
C ALA A 266 -11.89 -13.96 -14.18
N ALA A 267 -10.64 -13.94 -13.71
CA ALA A 267 -9.63 -13.07 -14.30
C ALA A 267 -8.69 -13.82 -15.25
N GLU A 268 -8.99 -13.79 -16.54
CA GLU A 268 -8.06 -14.20 -17.61
C GLU A 268 -6.78 -13.34 -17.67
N ARG A 269 -6.71 -12.18 -16.98
CA ARG A 269 -5.60 -11.20 -17.12
C ARG A 269 -5.23 -10.35 -15.88
N GLY A 270 -5.65 -10.69 -14.65
CA GLY A 270 -5.57 -9.72 -13.53
C GLY A 270 -5.26 -10.22 -12.11
N ALA A 271 -5.38 -11.51 -11.81
CA ALA A 271 -5.12 -12.02 -10.46
C ALA A 271 -3.62 -12.12 -10.14
N ALA A 272 -2.80 -12.42 -11.14
CA ALA A 272 -1.36 -12.64 -10.96
C ALA A 272 -0.65 -11.39 -10.43
N GLY A 273 0.00 -11.52 -9.28
CA GLY A 273 0.69 -10.43 -8.60
C GLY A 273 -0.20 -9.44 -7.87
N THR A 274 -1.50 -9.74 -7.72
CA THR A 274 -2.39 -8.95 -6.85
C THR A 274 -2.24 -9.40 -5.41
N GLY A 275 -1.75 -8.51 -4.56
CA GLY A 275 -1.80 -8.68 -3.10
C GLY A 275 -2.89 -7.79 -2.50
N ILE A 276 -3.40 -8.22 -1.35
CA ILE A 276 -4.41 -7.50 -0.57
C ILE A 276 -3.76 -7.09 0.74
N ILE A 277 -3.72 -5.79 1.03
CA ILE A 277 -2.98 -5.20 2.14
C ILE A 277 -3.97 -4.54 3.09
N ASP A 278 -4.07 -5.01 4.32
CA ASP A 278 -4.77 -4.27 5.37
C ASP A 278 -3.96 -3.03 5.75
N VAL A 279 -4.63 -1.93 6.07
CA VAL A 279 -3.94 -0.68 6.48
C VAL A 279 -4.15 -0.34 7.94
N GLY A 280 -4.98 -1.10 8.65
CA GLY A 280 -5.26 -0.94 10.08
C GLY A 280 -6.27 0.16 10.42
N GLY A 281 -7.07 0.62 9.46
CA GLY A 281 -8.14 1.60 9.68
C GLY A 281 -8.43 2.54 8.50
N LYS A 282 -9.62 3.17 8.53
CA LYS A 282 -10.07 4.08 7.48
C LYS A 282 -9.22 5.34 7.31
N ASP A 283 -8.63 5.85 8.38
CA ASP A 283 -7.81 7.06 8.34
C ASP A 283 -6.48 6.80 7.60
N GLU A 284 -5.98 5.57 7.67
CA GLU A 284 -4.77 5.09 7.02
C GLU A 284 -4.97 4.87 5.53
N LEU A 285 -6.16 4.47 5.08
CA LEU A 285 -6.47 4.29 3.64
C LEU A 285 -6.21 5.56 2.84
N GLY A 286 -6.59 6.72 3.38
CA GLY A 286 -6.32 8.02 2.75
C GLY A 286 -4.83 8.35 2.68
N VAL A 287 -4.04 7.93 3.68
CA VAL A 287 -2.59 8.10 3.68
C VAL A 287 -1.94 7.23 2.61
N PHE A 288 -2.32 5.96 2.51
CA PHE A 288 -1.80 5.07 1.47
C PHE A 288 -2.14 5.55 0.05
N CYS A 289 -3.37 6.06 -0.19
CA CYS A 289 -3.70 6.70 -1.46
C CYS A 289 -2.72 7.83 -1.80
N LYS A 290 -2.47 8.71 -0.84
CA LYS A 290 -1.61 9.87 -1.03
C LYS A 290 -0.17 9.45 -1.29
N VAL A 291 0.36 8.48 -0.53
CA VAL A 291 1.71 7.93 -0.74
C VAL A 291 1.82 7.26 -2.11
N CYS A 292 0.83 6.45 -2.51
CA CYS A 292 0.80 5.84 -3.84
C CYS A 292 0.80 6.89 -4.95
N ALA A 293 -0.03 7.93 -4.82
CA ALA A 293 -0.09 9.03 -5.77
C ALA A 293 1.25 9.78 -5.89
N LEU A 294 1.93 10.05 -4.77
CA LEU A 294 3.25 10.69 -4.74
C LEU A 294 4.32 9.81 -5.42
N LEU A 295 4.24 8.49 -5.22
CA LEU A 295 5.12 7.50 -5.83
C LEU A 295 4.66 7.07 -7.23
N GLY A 296 3.59 7.67 -7.77
CA GLY A 296 3.07 7.37 -9.10
C GLY A 296 2.51 5.95 -9.30
N THR A 297 2.21 5.22 -8.22
CA THR A 297 1.50 3.94 -8.24
C THR A 297 -0.01 4.16 -8.15
N ASN A 298 -0.79 3.20 -8.66
CA ASN A 298 -2.25 3.26 -8.59
C ASN A 298 -2.73 2.64 -7.27
N SER A 299 -3.34 3.45 -6.40
CA SER A 299 -4.07 2.94 -5.24
C SER A 299 -5.40 2.33 -5.68
N ARG A 300 -5.65 1.08 -5.28
CA ARG A 300 -6.93 0.40 -5.44
C ARG A 300 -7.41 0.03 -4.06
N ILE A 301 -8.60 0.45 -3.67
CA ILE A 301 -9.08 0.36 -2.29
C ILE A 301 -10.42 -0.32 -2.24
N ILE A 302 -10.60 -1.26 -1.32
CA ILE A 302 -11.94 -1.72 -0.92
C ILE A 302 -12.16 -1.28 0.53
N THR A 303 -13.29 -0.61 0.81
CA THR A 303 -13.56 -0.01 2.13
C THR A 303 -15.03 -0.09 2.50
N ASP A 304 -15.29 0.02 3.81
CA ASP A 304 -16.64 0.09 4.38
C ASP A 304 -17.39 1.34 3.90
N LEU A 305 -18.72 1.26 4.01
CA LEU A 305 -19.64 2.30 3.55
C LEU A 305 -19.47 3.64 4.29
N ASP A 306 -19.05 3.64 5.56
CA ASP A 306 -18.91 4.87 6.35
C ASP A 306 -17.76 5.77 5.87
N SER A 307 -16.75 5.21 5.19
CA SER A 307 -15.70 5.95 4.46
C SER A 307 -16.26 6.90 3.38
N LEU A 308 -17.52 6.74 2.99
CA LEU A 308 -18.20 7.67 2.09
C LEU A 308 -18.46 9.04 2.74
N PHE A 309 -18.74 9.07 4.04
CA PHE A 309 -19.25 10.26 4.73
C PHE A 309 -18.15 11.03 5.47
N SER A 310 -17.05 10.38 5.84
CA SER A 310 -15.93 11.07 6.49
C SER A 310 -14.57 10.43 6.23
N GLY A 311 -13.55 11.10 6.74
CA GLY A 311 -12.16 10.64 6.67
C GLY A 311 -11.41 11.19 5.47
N LYS A 312 -10.08 11.08 5.54
CA LYS A 312 -9.18 11.57 4.49
C LYS A 312 -9.39 10.87 3.16
N LEU A 313 -9.88 9.63 3.18
CA LEU A 313 -10.15 8.87 1.97
C LEU A 313 -11.19 9.60 1.08
N ARG A 314 -12.26 10.14 1.68
CA ARG A 314 -13.27 10.97 1.00
C ARG A 314 -12.65 12.13 0.27
N ASP A 315 -11.79 12.89 0.94
CA ASP A 315 -11.13 14.06 0.35
C ASP A 315 -10.26 13.66 -0.84
N VAL A 316 -9.53 12.55 -0.73
CA VAL A 316 -8.63 12.07 -1.77
C VAL A 316 -9.40 11.64 -3.03
N PHE A 317 -10.42 10.78 -2.91
CA PHE A 317 -11.15 10.34 -4.11
C PHE A 317 -12.06 11.43 -4.69
N CYS A 318 -12.53 12.38 -3.87
CA CYS A 318 -13.28 13.53 -4.38
C CYS A 318 -12.40 14.50 -5.18
N ALA A 319 -11.11 14.59 -4.85
CA ALA A 319 -10.12 15.40 -5.57
C ALA A 319 -9.49 14.67 -6.77
N ASP A 320 -9.73 13.37 -6.94
CA ASP A 320 -9.14 12.58 -8.02
C ASP A 320 -9.68 13.00 -9.39
N ARG A 321 -8.75 13.32 -10.31
CA ARG A 321 -9.06 13.75 -11.68
C ARG A 321 -9.82 12.68 -12.48
N ARG A 322 -9.63 11.40 -12.18
CA ARG A 322 -10.34 10.28 -12.83
C ARG A 322 -11.81 10.29 -12.47
N ALA A 323 -12.16 10.46 -11.19
CA ALA A 323 -13.54 10.63 -10.75
C ALA A 323 -14.18 11.87 -11.38
N GLY A 324 -13.49 13.02 -11.36
CA GLY A 324 -13.99 14.26 -11.97
C GLY A 324 -14.28 14.13 -13.46
N ARG A 325 -13.36 13.51 -14.23
CA ARG A 325 -13.55 13.24 -15.66
C ARG A 325 -14.70 12.25 -15.90
N TRP A 326 -14.83 11.23 -15.06
CA TRP A 326 -15.90 10.25 -15.17
C TRP A 326 -17.27 10.90 -14.94
N ILE A 327 -17.44 11.66 -13.85
CA ILE A 327 -18.70 12.37 -13.53
C ILE A 327 -19.09 13.35 -14.64
N SER A 328 -18.12 14.08 -15.20
CA SER A 328 -18.37 14.99 -16.32
C SER A 328 -18.95 14.27 -17.54
N ARG A 329 -18.43 13.08 -17.87
CA ARG A 329 -18.95 12.24 -18.97
C ARG A 329 -20.33 11.65 -18.71
N GLN A 330 -20.71 11.49 -17.44
CA GLN A 330 -22.02 10.96 -17.06
C GLN A 330 -23.10 12.06 -16.97
N SER A 331 -22.73 13.33 -17.03
CA SER A 331 -23.65 14.44 -16.73
C SER A 331 -24.87 14.48 -17.66
N GLU A 332 -24.70 14.23 -18.96
CA GLU A 332 -25.82 14.17 -19.92
C GLU A 332 -26.76 12.98 -19.63
N LYS A 333 -26.19 11.79 -19.39
CA LYS A 333 -26.96 10.57 -19.12
C LYS A 333 -27.80 10.67 -17.85
N HIS A 334 -27.33 11.45 -16.87
CA HIS A 334 -28.00 11.65 -15.59
C HIS A 334 -28.67 13.03 -15.46
N ALA A 335 -28.89 13.75 -16.56
CA ALA A 335 -29.44 15.10 -16.54
C ALA A 335 -30.77 15.21 -15.77
N GLN A 336 -31.67 14.22 -15.94
CA GLN A 336 -32.94 14.17 -15.21
C GLN A 336 -32.73 14.05 -13.69
N LEU A 337 -31.86 13.13 -13.25
CA LEU A 337 -31.52 12.98 -11.84
C LEU A 337 -30.87 14.25 -11.28
N LEU A 338 -29.95 14.87 -12.03
CA LEU A 338 -29.28 16.10 -11.63
C LEU A 338 -30.26 17.28 -11.50
N GLY A 339 -31.27 17.38 -12.38
CA GLY A 339 -32.33 18.38 -12.29
C GLY A 339 -33.25 18.22 -11.07
N VAL A 340 -33.42 16.99 -10.57
CA VAL A 340 -34.14 16.74 -9.31
C VAL A 340 -33.28 17.13 -8.09
N LEU A 341 -31.97 16.92 -8.18
CA LEU A 341 -31.04 17.11 -7.05
C LEU A 341 -30.52 18.56 -6.91
N PHE A 342 -30.45 19.33 -8.00
CA PHE A 342 -29.86 20.66 -8.01
C PHE A 342 -30.77 21.66 -8.71
N THR A 343 -30.79 22.89 -8.19
CA THR A 343 -31.44 24.02 -8.86
C THR A 343 -30.66 24.44 -10.11
N GLU A 344 -31.31 25.12 -11.05
CA GLU A 344 -30.66 25.63 -12.27
C GLU A 344 -29.43 26.49 -11.97
N LYS A 345 -29.52 27.36 -10.94
CA LYS A 345 -28.39 28.19 -10.48
C LYS A 345 -27.21 27.36 -9.98
N GLU A 346 -27.48 26.22 -9.36
CA GLU A 346 -26.44 25.32 -8.86
C GLU A 346 -25.79 24.49 -9.96
N LEU A 347 -26.51 24.21 -11.04
CA LEU A 347 -26.01 23.52 -12.23
C LEU A 347 -25.10 24.40 -13.11
N GLN A 348 -25.10 25.72 -12.90
CA GLN A 348 -24.11 26.63 -13.52
C GLN A 348 -22.67 26.35 -13.05
N ARG A 349 -22.51 25.66 -11.92
CA ARG A 349 -21.21 25.21 -11.42
C ARG A 349 -21.03 23.72 -11.70
N PRO A 350 -19.81 23.24 -11.99
CA PRO A 350 -19.55 21.81 -12.22
C PRO A 350 -20.12 20.93 -11.09
N VAL A 351 -20.79 19.84 -11.47
CA VAL A 351 -21.22 18.81 -10.53
C VAL A 351 -20.02 17.93 -10.21
N THR A 352 -19.60 17.96 -8.95
CA THR A 352 -18.46 17.15 -8.46
C THR A 352 -18.96 16.01 -7.61
N LEU A 353 -18.13 14.97 -7.44
CA LEU A 353 -18.45 13.83 -6.57
C LEU A 353 -18.76 14.31 -5.13
N GLY A 354 -17.99 15.26 -4.61
CA GLY A 354 -18.26 15.85 -3.29
C GLY A 354 -19.64 16.53 -3.17
N ARG A 355 -20.11 17.21 -4.24
CA ARG A 355 -21.47 17.81 -4.25
C ARG A 355 -22.56 16.76 -4.29
N LEU A 356 -22.34 15.65 -5.01
CA LEU A 356 -23.27 14.52 -5.03
C LEU A 356 -23.38 13.88 -3.64
N ILE A 357 -22.25 13.64 -2.97
CA ILE A 357 -22.23 13.10 -1.60
C ILE A 357 -22.94 14.05 -0.63
N MET A 358 -22.70 15.36 -0.72
CA MET A 358 -23.40 16.34 0.12
C MET A 358 -24.93 16.28 -0.05
N ARG A 359 -25.44 16.04 -1.27
CA ARG A 359 -26.88 15.86 -1.53
C ARG A 359 -27.41 14.58 -0.90
N LEU A 360 -26.65 13.51 -1.00
CA LEU A 360 -26.97 12.25 -0.35
C LEU A 360 -27.06 12.44 1.16
N GLU A 361 -26.03 13.02 1.79
CA GLU A 361 -25.98 13.29 3.24
C GLU A 361 -27.19 14.09 3.73
N ARG A 362 -27.56 15.16 3.01
CA ARG A 362 -28.73 15.98 3.36
C ARG A 362 -30.02 15.16 3.33
N SER A 363 -30.19 14.34 2.31
CA SER A 363 -31.40 13.54 2.12
C SER A 363 -31.51 12.44 3.19
N LEU A 364 -30.39 11.81 3.54
CA LEU A 364 -30.30 10.83 4.63
C LEU A 364 -30.58 11.48 5.99
N GLY A 365 -30.06 12.67 6.26
CA GLY A 365 -30.36 13.40 7.50
C GLY A 365 -31.84 13.78 7.64
N GLU A 366 -32.50 14.15 6.53
CA GLU A 366 -33.95 14.41 6.52
C GLU A 366 -34.77 13.15 6.83
N ILE A 367 -34.45 12.02 6.20
CA ILE A 367 -35.13 10.73 6.44
C ILE A 367 -34.88 10.24 7.87
N GLY A 368 -33.62 10.27 8.32
CA GLY A 368 -33.26 9.78 9.65
C GLY A 368 -33.95 10.57 10.77
N ARG A 369 -34.07 11.91 10.63
CA ARG A 369 -34.85 12.71 11.59
C ARG A 369 -36.31 12.29 11.64
N GLU A 370 -36.92 11.99 10.49
CA GLU A 370 -38.31 11.54 10.43
C GLU A 370 -38.50 10.19 11.13
N LEU A 371 -37.59 9.23 10.88
CA LEU A 371 -37.62 7.91 11.51
C LEU A 371 -37.42 7.95 13.03
N CYS A 372 -36.77 9.00 13.53
CA CYS A 372 -36.51 9.22 14.94
C CYS A 372 -37.58 10.06 15.66
N LYS A 373 -38.61 10.57 14.96
CA LYS A 373 -39.65 11.37 15.62
C LYS A 373 -40.50 10.52 16.56
N GLU A 374 -40.68 11.00 17.78
CA GLU A 374 -41.57 10.38 18.77
C GLU A 374 -43.04 10.46 18.32
N GLY A 375 -43.79 9.36 18.49
CA GLY A 375 -45.25 9.34 18.38
C GLY A 375 -45.84 8.70 17.11
N ALA A 376 -45.04 8.36 16.10
CA ALA A 376 -45.52 7.59 14.95
C ALA A 376 -45.35 6.07 15.21
N PRO A 377 -46.40 5.23 15.02
CA PRO A 377 -46.27 3.79 15.14
C PRO A 377 -45.39 3.26 14.00
N ILE A 378 -44.19 2.78 14.34
CA ILE A 378 -43.24 2.23 13.38
C ILE A 378 -43.71 0.83 12.96
N PRO A 379 -43.82 0.53 11.65
CA PRO A 379 -44.12 -0.81 11.16
C PRO A 379 -43.11 -1.84 11.67
N GLU A 380 -43.56 -3.09 11.89
CA GLU A 380 -42.70 -4.17 12.39
C GLU A 380 -41.45 -4.39 11.53
N SER A 381 -41.58 -4.25 10.19
CA SER A 381 -40.46 -4.37 9.26
C SER A 381 -39.40 -3.27 9.42
N LEU A 382 -39.78 -2.08 9.89
CA LEU A 382 -38.88 -0.95 10.14
C LEU A 382 -38.39 -0.88 11.59
N ALA A 383 -38.94 -1.71 12.50
CA ALA A 383 -38.57 -1.70 13.91
C ALA A 383 -37.07 -1.93 14.16
N PRO A 384 -36.36 -2.85 13.45
CA PRO A 384 -34.91 -3.01 13.62
C PRO A 384 -34.12 -1.77 13.22
N LEU A 385 -34.52 -1.09 12.14
CA LEU A 385 -33.90 0.15 11.66
C LEU A 385 -34.10 1.27 12.67
N ALA A 386 -35.35 1.53 13.05
CA ALA A 386 -35.71 2.60 13.97
C ALA A 386 -35.07 2.40 15.36
N GLY A 387 -35.06 1.16 15.87
CA GLY A 387 -34.39 0.83 17.13
C GLY A 387 -32.88 1.12 17.10
N LYS A 388 -32.22 0.82 15.96
CA LYS A 388 -30.80 1.14 15.79
C LYS A 388 -30.54 2.64 15.73
N LEU A 389 -31.34 3.39 14.98
CA LEU A 389 -31.24 4.85 14.89
C LEU A 389 -31.50 5.53 16.24
N ALA A 390 -32.52 5.08 16.98
CA ALA A 390 -32.82 5.58 18.33
C ALA A 390 -31.66 5.34 19.30
N SER A 391 -31.02 4.16 19.26
CA SER A 391 -29.84 3.86 20.06
C SER A 391 -28.66 4.80 19.75
N LEU A 392 -28.45 5.14 18.47
CA LEU A 392 -27.41 6.09 18.07
C LEU A 392 -27.74 7.51 18.53
N GLN A 393 -29.00 7.92 18.46
CA GLN A 393 -29.46 9.24 18.93
C GLN A 393 -29.34 9.40 20.45
N GLN A 394 -29.65 8.36 21.22
CA GLN A 394 -29.43 8.37 22.68
C GLN A 394 -27.95 8.52 23.04
N LYS A 395 -27.05 7.93 22.25
CA LYS A 395 -25.59 8.04 22.47
C LYS A 395 -25.03 9.39 22.04
N HIS A 396 -25.69 10.10 21.11
CA HIS A 396 -25.15 11.31 20.51
C HIS A 396 -26.25 12.36 20.26
N GLY A 397 -26.14 13.52 20.89
CA GLY A 397 -27.17 14.57 20.84
C GLY A 397 -27.51 15.12 19.44
N ASN A 398 -26.60 15.00 18.45
CA ASN A 398 -26.81 15.36 17.04
C ASN A 398 -26.44 14.17 16.12
N ALA A 399 -27.07 13.02 16.35
CA ALA A 399 -26.71 11.78 15.67
C ALA A 399 -26.84 11.86 14.15
N GLU A 400 -27.71 12.69 13.58
CA GLU A 400 -27.88 12.84 12.13
C GLU A 400 -26.62 13.35 11.40
N ASN A 401 -25.70 13.98 12.13
CA ASN A 401 -24.42 14.45 11.60
C ASN A 401 -23.33 13.38 11.67
N ILE A 402 -23.59 12.24 12.34
CA ILE A 402 -22.64 11.15 12.51
C ILE A 402 -22.68 10.24 11.28
N ASP A 403 -21.50 9.85 10.82
CA ASP A 403 -21.33 9.02 9.63
C ASP A 403 -22.02 7.68 9.77
N THR A 404 -21.86 7.02 10.92
CA THR A 404 -22.54 5.75 11.22
C THR A 404 -24.06 5.89 11.17
N PHE A 405 -24.62 7.02 11.62
CA PHE A 405 -26.06 7.24 11.52
C PHE A 405 -26.50 7.37 10.07
N LYS A 406 -25.81 8.18 9.26
CA LYS A 406 -26.06 8.31 7.82
C LYS A 406 -25.95 6.96 7.10
N THR A 407 -24.94 6.16 7.47
CA THR A 407 -24.75 4.80 6.95
C THR A 407 -25.94 3.91 7.28
N VAL A 408 -26.43 3.91 8.51
CA VAL A 408 -27.61 3.09 8.91
C VAL A 408 -28.86 3.54 8.17
N VAL A 409 -29.09 4.85 8.03
CA VAL A 409 -30.22 5.35 7.23
C VAL A 409 -30.10 4.90 5.78
N LEU A 410 -28.91 4.98 5.19
CA LEU A 410 -28.68 4.52 3.82
C LEU A 410 -28.91 3.01 3.67
N GLN A 411 -28.41 2.21 4.61
CA GLN A 411 -28.70 0.76 4.67
C GLN A 411 -30.21 0.51 4.69
N GLY A 412 -30.95 1.26 5.52
CA GLY A 412 -32.42 1.20 5.57
C GLY A 412 -33.08 1.57 4.24
N VAL A 413 -32.65 2.64 3.59
CA VAL A 413 -33.16 3.05 2.26
C VAL A 413 -32.90 1.99 1.19
N MET A 414 -31.75 1.31 1.26
CA MET A 414 -31.40 0.25 0.30
C MET A 414 -32.18 -1.05 0.56
N GLN A 415 -32.36 -1.44 1.82
CA GLN A 415 -32.99 -2.71 2.21
C GLN A 415 -34.53 -2.64 2.29
N CYS A 416 -35.07 -1.55 2.85
CA CYS A 416 -36.49 -1.40 3.20
C CYS A 416 -37.16 -0.23 2.44
N GLY A 417 -36.72 0.05 1.21
CA GLY A 417 -37.14 1.25 0.46
C GLY A 417 -38.66 1.38 0.25
N ASP A 418 -39.37 0.27 0.04
CA ASP A 418 -40.82 0.28 -0.21
C ASP A 418 -41.61 0.56 1.07
N ASP A 419 -41.22 -0.05 2.19
CA ASP A 419 -41.81 0.21 3.51
C ASP A 419 -41.54 1.65 3.96
N LEU A 420 -40.33 2.15 3.70
CA LEU A 420 -39.99 3.56 3.95
C LEU A 420 -40.82 4.50 3.07
N HIS A 421 -41.10 4.12 1.82
CA HIS A 421 -41.95 4.93 0.93
C HIS A 421 -43.39 5.03 1.45
N GLN A 422 -43.90 3.97 2.07
CA GLN A 422 -45.25 3.96 2.66
C GLN A 422 -45.30 4.71 3.99
N PHE A 423 -44.23 4.64 4.80
CA PHE A 423 -44.17 5.25 6.12
C PHE A 423 -43.85 6.76 6.09
N LEU A 424 -42.93 7.19 5.22
CA LEU A 424 -42.44 8.56 5.21
C LEU A 424 -43.47 9.54 4.59
N PRO A 425 -43.45 10.84 5.00
CA PRO A 425 -44.24 11.87 4.34
C PRO A 425 -43.99 11.90 2.83
N ALA A 426 -45.03 12.19 2.04
CA ALA A 426 -45.01 12.11 0.57
C ALA A 426 -43.79 12.81 -0.08
N GLY A 427 -43.37 13.96 0.46
CA GLY A 427 -42.20 14.70 -0.03
C GLY A 427 -40.85 14.00 0.21
N LEU A 428 -40.72 13.19 1.26
CA LEU A 428 -39.52 12.39 1.54
C LEU A 428 -39.58 11.03 0.83
N ALA A 429 -40.76 10.39 0.82
CA ALA A 429 -40.99 9.13 0.10
C ALA A 429 -40.60 9.26 -1.39
N ALA A 430 -41.01 10.36 -2.04
CA ALA A 430 -40.68 10.64 -3.44
C ALA A 430 -39.16 10.75 -3.72
N LYS A 431 -38.33 11.01 -2.68
CA LYS A 431 -36.87 11.10 -2.83
C LYS A 431 -36.19 9.73 -2.85
N ILE A 432 -36.82 8.67 -2.34
CA ILE A 432 -36.19 7.34 -2.18
C ILE A 432 -35.58 6.81 -3.50
N PRO A 433 -36.29 6.80 -4.65
CA PRO A 433 -35.70 6.33 -5.90
C PRO A 433 -34.51 7.17 -6.34
N SER A 434 -34.59 8.50 -6.14
CA SER A 434 -33.50 9.42 -6.46
C SER A 434 -32.27 9.20 -5.57
N ILE A 435 -32.47 8.84 -4.30
CA ILE A 435 -31.39 8.49 -3.36
C ILE A 435 -30.68 7.22 -3.82
N LYS A 436 -31.41 6.16 -4.19
CA LYS A 436 -30.84 4.91 -4.71
C LYS A 436 -29.99 5.17 -5.97
N ASN A 437 -30.53 5.93 -6.92
CA ASN A 437 -29.82 6.29 -8.15
C ASN A 437 -28.58 7.17 -7.89
N LEU A 438 -28.70 8.15 -6.98
CA LEU A 438 -27.58 8.99 -6.56
C LEU A 438 -26.47 8.17 -5.92
N PHE A 439 -26.83 7.21 -5.05
CA PHE A 439 -25.87 6.32 -4.41
C PHE A 439 -25.11 5.47 -5.44
N SER A 440 -25.80 4.85 -6.40
CA SER A 440 -25.15 4.10 -7.48
C SER A 440 -24.20 4.97 -8.32
N LEU A 441 -24.58 6.22 -8.62
CA LEU A 441 -23.73 7.17 -9.34
C LEU A 441 -22.46 7.53 -8.53
N ILE A 442 -22.60 7.70 -7.22
CA ILE A 442 -21.50 7.99 -6.31
C ILE A 442 -20.53 6.80 -6.24
N LEU A 443 -21.03 5.58 -6.08
CA LEU A 443 -20.21 4.37 -6.05
C LEU A 443 -19.38 4.20 -7.32
N ALA A 444 -20.00 4.40 -8.49
CA ALA A 444 -19.30 4.32 -9.77
C ALA A 444 -18.28 5.47 -9.96
N GLY A 445 -18.58 6.66 -9.43
CA GLY A 445 -17.64 7.79 -9.40
C GLY A 445 -16.42 7.51 -8.50
N ALA A 446 -16.63 6.91 -7.33
CA ALA A 446 -15.55 6.48 -6.43
C ALA A 446 -14.71 5.36 -7.07
N ALA A 447 -15.36 4.38 -7.70
CA ALA A 447 -14.68 3.29 -8.41
C ALA A 447 -13.79 3.81 -9.55
N ALA A 448 -14.19 4.89 -10.24
CA ALA A 448 -13.35 5.55 -11.24
C ALA A 448 -12.05 6.16 -10.66
N ALA A 449 -12.04 6.48 -9.36
CA ALA A 449 -10.83 6.87 -8.62
C ALA A 449 -10.08 5.66 -8.01
N GLY A 450 -10.53 4.42 -8.29
CA GLY A 450 -9.95 3.22 -7.70
C GLY A 450 -10.38 2.97 -6.25
N VAL A 451 -11.50 3.56 -5.79
CA VAL A 451 -12.06 3.33 -4.45
C VAL A 451 -13.39 2.60 -4.59
N PHE A 452 -13.43 1.36 -4.15
CA PHE A 452 -14.56 0.44 -4.21
C PHE A 452 -15.21 0.36 -2.83
N ILE A 453 -16.32 1.05 -2.65
CA ILE A 453 -17.05 1.12 -1.38
C ILE A 453 -18.04 -0.03 -1.31
N LEU A 454 -18.06 -0.77 -0.21
CA LEU A 454 -18.99 -1.87 0.05
C LEU A 454 -20.44 -1.36 0.18
N PRO A 455 -21.35 -1.65 -0.77
CA PRO A 455 -22.67 -1.03 -0.77
C PRO A 455 -23.58 -1.43 0.39
N LYS A 456 -23.36 -2.61 1.01
CA LYS A 456 -24.19 -3.09 2.13
C LYS A 456 -23.77 -2.56 3.50
N GLY A 457 -22.65 -1.85 3.62
CA GLY A 457 -22.09 -1.43 4.90
C GLY A 457 -20.62 -1.84 5.01
N CYS A 458 -20.34 -2.77 5.92
CA CYS A 458 -19.03 -3.38 6.11
C CYS A 458 -19.03 -4.87 5.71
N ILE A 459 -17.85 -5.50 5.71
CA ILE A 459 -17.67 -6.88 5.22
C ILE A 459 -18.62 -7.89 5.89
N GLU A 460 -18.95 -7.69 7.17
CA GLU A 460 -19.82 -8.60 7.92
C GLU A 460 -21.27 -8.63 7.39
N HIS A 461 -21.70 -7.64 6.61
CA HIS A 461 -23.02 -7.64 5.96
C HIS A 461 -23.06 -8.54 4.71
N TYR A 462 -21.92 -9.10 4.31
CA TYR A 462 -21.80 -10.09 3.24
C TYR A 462 -21.65 -11.50 3.79
N TYR A 463 -21.62 -11.67 5.11
CA TYR A 463 -21.53 -12.98 5.72
C TYR A 463 -22.81 -13.78 5.49
N THR A 464 -22.62 -15.07 5.28
CA THR A 464 -23.63 -16.06 4.92
C THR A 464 -24.04 -16.87 6.14
N GLN A 465 -23.14 -17.00 7.12
CA GLN A 465 -23.38 -17.79 8.33
C GLN A 465 -24.09 -16.99 9.43
N THR A 466 -24.05 -15.66 9.35
CA THR A 466 -24.72 -14.80 10.34
C THR A 466 -25.43 -13.63 9.67
N ALA A 467 -26.68 -13.39 10.06
CA ALA A 467 -27.41 -12.22 9.61
C ALA A 467 -27.03 -10.98 10.43
N VAL A 468 -26.47 -9.98 9.76
CA VAL A 468 -26.18 -8.66 10.32
C VAL A 468 -26.87 -7.61 9.45
N LEU A 469 -27.74 -6.80 10.06
CA LEU A 469 -28.58 -5.85 9.31
C LEU A 469 -27.95 -4.46 9.17
N TYR A 470 -27.41 -3.92 10.28
CA TYR A 470 -27.02 -2.51 10.37
C TYR A 470 -25.73 -2.30 11.17
N MET A 471 -24.94 -1.29 10.76
CA MET A 471 -23.74 -0.84 11.48
C MET A 471 -24.06 -0.07 12.78
N PRO A 472 -23.14 -0.02 13.77
CA PRO A 472 -21.90 -0.77 13.85
C PRO A 472 -22.17 -2.22 14.26
N VAL A 473 -21.27 -3.11 13.82
CA VAL A 473 -21.32 -4.56 14.07
C VAL A 473 -20.51 -4.88 15.33
N ALA A 474 -21.09 -5.68 16.22
CA ALA A 474 -20.42 -6.16 17.44
C ALA A 474 -19.87 -7.57 17.22
N ALA A 475 -18.89 -7.97 18.04
CA ALA A 475 -18.29 -9.31 18.02
C ALA A 475 -17.73 -9.74 16.65
N LYS A 476 -17.14 -8.79 15.90
CA LYS A 476 -16.59 -8.98 14.55
C LYS A 476 -15.70 -10.22 14.43
N ASP A 477 -14.80 -10.44 15.38
CA ASP A 477 -13.88 -11.61 15.38
C ASP A 477 -14.63 -12.95 15.39
N LYS A 478 -15.66 -13.07 16.24
CA LYS A 478 -16.45 -14.31 16.33
C LYS A 478 -17.21 -14.57 15.03
N LEU A 479 -17.80 -13.53 14.45
CA LEU A 479 -18.53 -13.62 13.18
C LEU A 479 -17.59 -14.04 12.05
N PHE A 480 -16.41 -13.43 11.99
CA PHE A 480 -15.39 -13.73 10.99
C PHE A 480 -14.92 -15.20 11.05
N HIS A 481 -14.68 -15.74 12.25
CA HIS A 481 -14.24 -17.14 12.37
C HIS A 481 -15.25 -18.15 11.82
N LEU A 482 -16.53 -17.94 12.11
CA LEU A 482 -17.61 -18.79 11.58
C LEU A 482 -17.68 -18.70 10.05
N GLU A 483 -17.56 -17.49 9.51
CA GLU A 483 -17.59 -17.27 8.07
C GLU A 483 -16.38 -17.90 7.38
N LEU A 484 -15.18 -17.74 7.95
CA LEU A 484 -13.95 -18.29 7.40
C LEU A 484 -13.98 -19.82 7.37
N GLU A 485 -14.48 -20.47 8.42
CA GLU A 485 -14.64 -21.93 8.45
C GLU A 485 -15.59 -22.40 7.34
N HIS A 486 -16.71 -21.70 7.14
CA HIS A 486 -17.62 -22.00 6.03
C HIS A 486 -16.96 -21.80 4.66
N LEU A 487 -16.21 -20.70 4.47
CA LEU A 487 -15.53 -20.41 3.22
C LEU A 487 -14.48 -21.48 2.89
N LEU A 488 -13.70 -21.93 3.87
CA LEU A 488 -12.66 -22.94 3.66
C LEU A 488 -13.20 -24.36 3.45
N SER A 489 -14.39 -24.66 3.97
CA SER A 489 -15.02 -25.99 3.85
C SER A 489 -15.99 -26.11 2.67
N SER A 490 -16.40 -25.00 2.07
CA SER A 490 -17.40 -24.99 0.99
C SER A 490 -16.80 -25.30 -0.38
N PRO A 491 -17.57 -25.94 -1.28
CA PRO A 491 -17.12 -26.16 -2.65
C PRO A 491 -17.12 -24.84 -3.45
N PRO A 492 -16.27 -24.72 -4.49
CA PRO A 492 -16.12 -23.49 -5.29
C PRO A 492 -17.42 -22.89 -5.84
N GLU A 493 -18.37 -23.72 -6.27
CA GLU A 493 -19.65 -23.25 -6.83
C GLU A 493 -20.55 -22.57 -5.79
N VAL A 494 -20.52 -23.08 -4.56
CA VAL A 494 -21.22 -22.47 -3.42
C VAL A 494 -20.58 -21.13 -3.10
N ILE A 495 -19.24 -21.06 -3.06
CA ILE A 495 -18.51 -19.82 -2.78
C ILE A 495 -18.82 -18.76 -3.85
N ARG A 496 -18.76 -19.12 -5.14
CA ARG A 496 -19.08 -18.22 -6.25
C ARG A 496 -20.49 -17.64 -6.16
N THR A 497 -21.45 -18.45 -5.71
CA THR A 497 -22.85 -18.04 -5.59
C THR A 497 -23.06 -17.19 -4.33
N SER A 498 -22.60 -17.66 -3.17
CA SER A 498 -22.81 -17.01 -1.87
C SER A 498 -22.09 -15.67 -1.74
N TYR A 499 -20.91 -15.53 -2.36
CA TYR A 499 -20.08 -14.32 -2.29
C TYR A 499 -20.00 -13.56 -3.62
N ALA A 500 -20.96 -13.77 -4.53
CA ALA A 500 -20.95 -13.19 -5.88
C ALA A 500 -20.72 -11.66 -5.90
N GLU A 501 -21.33 -10.93 -4.96
CA GLU A 501 -21.14 -9.47 -4.87
C GLU A 501 -19.72 -9.07 -4.47
N LEU A 502 -19.11 -9.76 -3.49
CA LEU A 502 -17.73 -9.50 -3.08
C LEU A 502 -16.74 -9.89 -4.19
N ILE A 503 -17.00 -10.99 -4.88
CA ILE A 503 -16.21 -11.44 -6.04
C ILE A 503 -16.29 -10.38 -7.14
N ALA A 504 -17.47 -9.85 -7.46
CA ALA A 504 -17.63 -8.80 -8.47
C ALA A 504 -16.90 -7.50 -8.07
N ILE A 505 -16.94 -7.11 -6.79
CA ILE A 505 -16.17 -5.95 -6.28
C ILE A 505 -14.67 -6.22 -6.44
N LEU A 506 -14.20 -7.41 -6.06
CA LEU A 506 -12.80 -7.81 -6.16
C LEU A 506 -12.34 -7.91 -7.63
N GLU A 507 -13.19 -8.37 -8.54
CA GLU A 507 -12.94 -8.40 -9.99
C GLU A 507 -12.75 -6.99 -10.54
N ASN A 508 -13.63 -6.06 -10.17
CA ASN A 508 -13.51 -4.67 -10.56
C ASN A 508 -12.24 -4.02 -10.00
N ALA A 509 -11.90 -4.32 -8.74
CA ALA A 509 -10.66 -3.85 -8.11
C ALA A 509 -9.41 -4.46 -8.75
N CYS A 510 -9.45 -5.74 -9.13
CA CYS A 510 -8.37 -6.42 -9.84
C CYS A 510 -8.23 -5.95 -11.28
N GLY A 511 -9.34 -5.49 -11.88
CA GLY A 511 -9.41 -5.00 -13.25
C GLY A 511 -8.34 -3.94 -13.52
N ARG A 512 -7.45 -4.23 -14.47
CA ARG A 512 -6.56 -3.21 -15.03
C ARG A 512 -7.43 -2.24 -15.80
N HIS A 513 -7.89 -1.17 -15.16
CA HIS A 513 -8.34 0.00 -15.91
C HIS A 513 -7.15 0.46 -16.73
N SER A 514 -7.20 0.18 -18.04
CA SER A 514 -6.27 0.66 -19.06
C SER A 514 -6.32 2.18 -19.10
N THR A 515 -5.67 2.76 -18.10
CA THR A 515 -5.43 4.19 -18.03
C THR A 515 -3.94 4.37 -18.28
N SER A 516 -3.54 3.99 -19.50
CA SER A 516 -2.41 4.58 -20.17
C SER A 516 -2.71 6.07 -20.36
N TYR A 517 -2.55 6.86 -19.30
CA TYR A 517 -2.43 8.30 -19.42
C TYR A 517 -0.94 8.62 -19.33
N PRO A 518 -0.32 9.15 -20.40
CA PRO A 518 0.95 9.81 -20.26
C PRO A 518 0.74 11.01 -19.32
N VAL A 519 1.52 11.06 -18.24
CA VAL A 519 1.77 12.30 -17.50
C VAL A 519 2.68 13.17 -18.36
#